data_AF-A0A7S2NXF1-F1
#
_entry.id   AF-A0A7S2NXF1-F1
#
_cell.length_a   1.000
_cell.length_b   1.000
_cell.length_c   1.000
_cell.angle_alpha   90.00
_cell.angle_beta   90.00
_cell.angle_gamma   90.00
#
_symmetry.space_group_name_H-M   'P 1'
#
loop_
_entity.id
_entity.type
_entity.pdbx_description
1 polymer ?
#
loop_
_entity_poly.entity_id
_entity_poly.type
_entity_poly.pdbx_seq_one_letter_code
_entity_poly.pdbx_strand_id
1 'polypeptide(L)'
;ETLRFRFSHVPVVDRVSPDEVEAQGAQWVTLHGEHFEDLPGRACMFGDRLVGFGGVLYMGPRAVRCRVPGFAQDVQNIAVGFSSDGVHFAARTAVLHLQRRARVLSLAPLSAFVATPTALEVAGRNFVPGMQCLFDGRVRVQPTSVGPERLTCD
;
A
#
# COMPACT_ATOMS: atom_id res chain seq x y z
N GLU A 1 39.80 -8.87 -23.76
CA GLU A 1 38.76 -8.71 -22.72
C GLU A 1 38.67 -9.99 -21.91
N THR A 2 38.59 -9.90 -20.58
CA THR A 2 38.37 -11.07 -19.72
C THR A 2 36.89 -11.10 -19.30
N LEU A 3 36.15 -12.11 -19.76
CA LEU A 3 34.81 -12.39 -19.26
C LEU A 3 34.91 -12.83 -17.80
N ARG A 4 34.16 -12.18 -16.91
CA ARG A 4 34.12 -12.50 -15.48
C ARG A 4 32.83 -13.24 -15.17
N PHE A 5 32.95 -14.41 -14.57
CA PHE A 5 31.84 -15.17 -14.02
C PHE A 5 31.81 -14.99 -12.49
N ARG A 6 30.62 -14.87 -11.91
CA ARG A 6 30.40 -14.76 -10.47
C ARG A 6 29.22 -15.63 -10.07
N PHE A 7 29.35 -16.33 -8.95
CA PHE A 7 28.23 -16.95 -8.26
C PHE A 7 27.62 -15.93 -7.28
N SER A 8 26.30 -15.77 -7.33
CA SER A 8 25.54 -14.89 -6.44
C SER A 8 24.51 -15.72 -5.67
N HIS A 9 24.16 -15.25 -4.47
CA HIS A 9 23.08 -15.85 -3.68
C HIS A 9 21.73 -15.33 -4.17
N VAL A 10 20.68 -16.15 -4.04
CA VAL A 10 19.32 -15.69 -4.33
C VAL A 10 18.90 -14.69 -3.25
N PRO A 11 18.45 -13.48 -3.63
CA PRO A 11 17.98 -12.48 -2.67
C PRO A 11 16.81 -12.98 -1.82
N VAL A 12 16.86 -12.73 -0.52
CA VAL A 12 15.78 -13.05 0.43
C VAL A 12 15.20 -11.76 0.99
N VAL A 13 13.88 -11.65 1.02
CA VAL A 13 13.17 -10.51 1.62
C VAL A 13 12.53 -10.97 2.92
N ASP A 14 12.94 -10.35 4.02
CA ASP A 14 12.44 -10.68 5.37
C ASP A 14 11.20 -9.86 5.70
N ARG A 15 11.21 -8.56 5.37
CA ARG A 15 10.12 -7.63 5.67
C ARG A 15 10.07 -6.46 4.71
N VAL A 16 8.91 -5.82 4.64
CA VAL A 16 8.66 -4.60 3.87
C VAL A 16 8.28 -3.45 4.81
N SER A 17 8.69 -2.22 4.50
CA SER A 17 8.38 -1.03 5.30
C SER A 17 8.11 0.20 4.42
N PRO A 18 6.98 0.92 4.59
CA PRO A 18 5.84 0.51 5.40
C PRO A 18 5.25 -0.81 4.89
N ASP A 19 4.69 -1.60 5.81
CA ASP A 19 4.00 -2.86 5.52
C ASP A 19 2.54 -2.65 5.10
N GLU A 20 2.09 -1.40 5.05
CA GLU A 20 0.77 -1.01 4.60
C GLU A 20 0.85 0.22 3.68
N VAL A 21 0.20 0.14 2.51
CA VAL A 21 0.16 1.20 1.48
C VAL A 21 -1.20 1.26 0.80
N GLU A 22 -1.49 2.34 0.09
CA GLU A 22 -2.75 2.46 -0.66
C GLU A 22 -2.74 1.57 -1.91
N ALA A 23 -3.87 0.93 -2.20
CA ALA A 23 -4.01 0.08 -3.37
C ALA A 23 -3.80 0.82 -4.71
N GLN A 24 -3.89 2.16 -4.77
CA GLN A 24 -3.61 2.90 -6.01
C GLN A 24 -2.13 2.84 -6.43
N GLY A 25 -1.24 2.43 -5.52
CA GLY A 25 0.19 2.31 -5.78
C GLY A 25 0.90 3.66 -5.81
N ALA A 26 1.98 3.73 -6.60
CA ALA A 26 2.89 4.88 -6.75
C ALA A 26 3.69 5.28 -5.50
N GLN A 27 3.37 4.70 -4.34
CA GLN A 27 4.15 4.81 -3.11
C GLN A 27 5.45 4.00 -3.21
N TRP A 28 6.44 4.40 -2.43
CA TRP A 28 7.70 3.69 -2.28
C TRP A 28 7.70 2.89 -1.00
N VAL A 29 8.05 1.61 -1.10
CA VAL A 29 8.33 0.75 0.06
C VAL A 29 9.80 0.36 0.07
N THR A 30 10.32 0.05 1.25
CA THR A 30 11.67 -0.48 1.46
C THR A 30 11.56 -1.96 1.76
N LEU A 31 12.21 -2.80 0.96
CA LEU A 31 12.38 -4.21 1.25
C LEU A 31 13.67 -4.36 2.05
N HIS A 32 13.58 -5.06 3.17
CA HIS A 32 14.71 -5.42 4.00
C HIS A 32 14.95 -6.92 3.91
N GLY A 33 16.21 -7.32 3.83
CA GLY A 33 16.57 -8.71 3.66
C GLY A 33 18.05 -8.91 3.49
N GLU A 34 18.43 -9.92 2.70
CA GLU A 34 19.81 -10.32 2.49
C GLU A 34 20.14 -10.60 1.02
N HIS A 35 21.42 -10.46 0.68
CA HIS A 35 22.01 -10.78 -0.61
C HIS A 35 21.47 -9.97 -1.79
N PHE A 36 21.12 -8.70 -1.56
CA PHE A 36 20.70 -7.82 -2.65
C PHE A 36 21.91 -7.38 -3.46
N GLU A 37 21.85 -7.50 -4.77
CA GLU A 37 22.89 -7.02 -5.69
C GLU A 37 22.36 -5.95 -6.64
N ASP A 38 23.21 -4.98 -6.95
CA ASP A 38 22.93 -3.89 -7.89
C ASP A 38 23.24 -4.32 -9.33
N LEU A 39 22.38 -5.17 -9.87
CA LEU A 39 22.48 -5.65 -11.24
C LEU A 39 21.43 -4.95 -12.13
N PRO A 40 21.63 -4.92 -13.46
CA PRO A 40 20.68 -4.30 -14.40
C PRO A 40 19.30 -4.99 -14.40
N GLY A 41 19.26 -6.28 -14.08
CA GLY A 41 18.03 -7.08 -14.02
C GLY A 41 17.21 -6.90 -12.75
N ARG A 42 17.64 -6.05 -11.81
CA ARG A 42 16.99 -5.93 -10.50
C ARG A 42 15.50 -5.61 -10.64
N ALA A 43 14.69 -6.34 -9.89
CA ALA A 43 13.25 -6.24 -9.95
C ALA A 43 12.61 -6.58 -8.60
N CYS A 44 11.54 -5.85 -8.27
CA CYS A 44 10.68 -6.20 -7.14
C CYS A 44 9.43 -6.88 -7.67
N MET A 45 8.97 -7.92 -6.99
CA MET A 45 7.76 -8.65 -7.35
C MET A 45 6.71 -8.42 -6.27
N PHE A 46 5.54 -7.96 -6.69
CA PHE A 46 4.38 -7.71 -5.84
C PHE A 46 3.22 -8.58 -6.32
N GLY A 47 2.96 -9.71 -5.66
CA GLY A 47 2.04 -10.73 -6.17
C GLY A 47 2.53 -11.28 -7.52
N ASP A 48 1.80 -11.01 -8.58
CA ASP A 48 2.13 -11.37 -9.97
C ASP A 48 2.76 -10.21 -10.77
N ARG A 49 2.91 -9.03 -10.16
CA ARG A 49 3.40 -7.82 -10.84
C ARG A 49 4.89 -7.62 -10.63
N LEU A 50 5.63 -7.59 -11.74
CA LEU A 50 7.06 -7.29 -11.75
C LEU A 50 7.31 -5.79 -11.94
N VAL A 51 8.15 -5.21 -11.08
CA VAL A 51 8.63 -3.82 -11.15
C VAL A 51 10.14 -3.85 -11.37
N GLY A 52 10.58 -3.56 -12.60
CA GLY A 52 12.00 -3.56 -12.98
C GLY A 52 12.74 -2.27 -12.65
N PHE A 53 13.95 -2.13 -13.19
CA PHE A 53 14.94 -1.07 -12.93
C PHE A 53 14.37 0.34 -12.65
N GLY A 54 13.46 0.85 -13.48
CA GLY A 54 12.89 2.21 -13.32
C GLY A 54 12.05 2.42 -12.06
N GLY A 55 11.65 1.34 -11.37
CA GLY A 55 10.93 1.36 -10.10
C GLY A 55 11.72 0.77 -8.95
N VAL A 56 13.04 0.57 -9.08
CA VAL A 56 13.91 -0.03 -8.06
C VAL A 56 15.12 0.86 -7.78
N LEU A 57 15.24 1.30 -6.53
CA LEU A 57 16.41 2.01 -6.02
C LEU A 57 17.21 1.08 -5.10
N TYR A 58 18.38 0.67 -5.56
CA TYR A 58 19.29 -0.11 -4.74
C TYR A 58 19.88 0.77 -3.63
N MET A 59 19.80 0.32 -2.38
CA MET A 59 20.39 1.03 -1.23
C MET A 59 21.58 0.29 -0.63
N GLY A 60 21.67 -1.02 -0.83
CA GLY A 60 22.74 -1.86 -0.31
C GLY A 60 22.33 -3.34 -0.28
N PRO A 61 23.22 -4.22 0.21
CA PRO A 61 23.01 -5.65 0.17
C PRO A 61 21.88 -6.16 1.09
N ARG A 62 21.29 -5.27 1.89
CA ARG A 62 20.21 -5.56 2.83
C ARG A 62 18.97 -4.68 2.68
N ALA A 63 18.98 -3.75 1.72
CA ALA A 63 17.87 -2.83 1.51
C ALA A 63 17.74 -2.38 0.05
N VAL A 64 16.52 -2.42 -0.46
CA VAL A 64 16.14 -1.80 -1.74
C VAL A 64 14.82 -1.07 -1.58
N ARG A 65 14.62 0.02 -2.32
CA ARG A 65 13.32 0.68 -2.42
C ARG A 65 12.65 0.31 -3.73
N CYS A 66 11.38 -0.01 -3.64
CA CYS A 66 10.57 -0.43 -4.77
C CYS A 66 9.34 0.46 -4.86
N ARG A 67 9.00 0.87 -6.08
CA ARG A 67 7.76 1.59 -6.35
C ARG A 67 6.62 0.58 -6.46
N VAL A 68 5.60 0.72 -5.63
CA VAL A 68 4.45 -0.18 -5.60
C VAL A 68 3.56 0.10 -6.83
N PRO A 69 3.20 -0.92 -7.63
CA PRO A 69 2.26 -0.74 -8.73
C PRO A 69 0.83 -0.58 -8.22
N GLY A 70 -0.09 -0.11 -9.08
CA GLY A 70 -1.51 -0.03 -8.72
C GLY A 70 -2.17 -1.41 -8.75
N PHE A 71 -3.07 -1.63 -7.78
CA PHE A 71 -3.88 -2.83 -7.60
C PHE A 71 -5.38 -2.50 -7.56
N ALA A 72 -6.21 -3.51 -7.83
CA ALA A 72 -7.64 -3.41 -7.63
C ALA A 72 -7.96 -3.34 -6.12
N GLN A 73 -9.08 -2.69 -5.77
CA GLN A 73 -9.44 -2.39 -4.37
C GLN A 73 -9.87 -3.63 -3.56
N ASP A 74 -10.12 -4.75 -4.23
CA ASP A 74 -10.49 -6.02 -3.60
C ASP A 74 -9.27 -6.80 -3.08
N VAL A 75 -8.07 -6.55 -3.61
CA VAL A 75 -6.81 -7.14 -3.16
C VAL A 75 -6.35 -6.49 -1.85
N GLN A 76 -6.02 -7.30 -0.84
CA GLN A 76 -5.62 -6.82 0.49
C GLN A 76 -4.21 -7.21 0.89
N ASN A 77 -3.77 -8.43 0.58
CA ASN A 77 -2.47 -8.94 1.01
C ASN A 77 -1.71 -9.42 -0.23
N ILE A 78 -0.50 -8.91 -0.42
CA ILE A 78 0.35 -9.31 -1.55
C ILE A 78 1.69 -9.80 -1.04
N ALA A 79 2.12 -10.96 -1.54
CA ALA A 79 3.47 -11.46 -1.28
C ALA A 79 4.48 -10.59 -2.01
N VAL A 80 5.59 -10.27 -1.35
CA VAL A 80 6.64 -9.41 -1.90
C VAL A 80 7.93 -10.18 -2.03
N GLY A 81 8.65 -9.94 -3.13
CA GLY A 81 9.95 -10.52 -3.40
C GLY A 81 10.88 -9.54 -4.09
N PHE A 82 12.16 -9.89 -4.10
CA PHE A 82 13.18 -9.16 -4.83
C PHE A 82 14.03 -10.16 -5.62
N SER A 83 14.48 -9.72 -6.79
CA SER A 83 15.43 -10.44 -7.62
C SER A 83 16.47 -9.44 -8.11
N SER A 84 17.73 -9.86 -8.15
CA SER A 84 18.80 -9.05 -8.73
C SER A 84 18.91 -9.23 -10.25
N ASP A 85 18.45 -10.35 -10.81
CA ASP A 85 18.53 -10.62 -12.25
C ASP A 85 17.16 -10.59 -12.96
N GLY A 86 16.08 -10.45 -12.20
CA GLY A 86 14.71 -10.38 -12.71
C GLY A 86 14.10 -11.75 -12.99
N VAL A 87 14.83 -12.84 -12.70
CA VAL A 87 14.45 -14.22 -13.02
C VAL A 87 14.34 -15.05 -11.75
N HIS A 88 15.33 -14.98 -10.88
CA HIS A 88 15.41 -15.83 -9.68
C HIS A 88 14.89 -15.09 -8.46
N PHE A 89 13.93 -15.71 -7.79
CA PHE A 89 13.31 -15.22 -6.55
C PHE A 89 13.34 -16.32 -5.50
N ALA A 90 13.64 -15.95 -4.26
CA ALA A 90 13.44 -16.85 -3.12
C ALA A 90 11.94 -17.06 -2.82
N ALA A 91 11.64 -17.91 -1.84
CA ALA A 91 10.30 -17.99 -1.28
C ALA A 91 9.85 -16.62 -0.76
N ARG A 92 8.62 -16.21 -1.10
CA ARG A 92 8.08 -14.88 -0.81
C ARG A 92 7.24 -14.92 0.47
N THR A 93 7.88 -14.68 1.60
CA THR A 93 7.26 -14.71 2.93
C THR A 93 6.83 -13.33 3.42
N ALA A 94 7.48 -12.26 2.96
CA ALA A 94 7.09 -10.90 3.28
C ALA A 94 5.74 -10.53 2.62
N VAL A 95 4.86 -9.91 3.40
CA VAL A 95 3.52 -9.50 2.96
C VAL A 95 3.41 -7.97 3.01
N LEU A 96 2.84 -7.38 1.96
CA LEU A 96 2.43 -5.98 1.94
C LEU A 96 0.90 -5.91 1.99
N HIS A 97 0.39 -5.07 2.88
CA HIS A 97 -1.04 -4.82 3.06
C HIS A 97 -1.47 -3.64 2.21
N LEU A 98 -2.56 -3.81 1.46
CA LEU A 98 -3.15 -2.79 0.61
C LEU A 98 -4.39 -2.19 1.28
N GLN A 99 -4.31 -0.92 1.62
CA GLN A 99 -5.43 -0.13 2.12
C GLN A 99 -6.45 0.11 1.02
N ARG A 100 -7.69 -0.20 1.36
CA ARG A 100 -8.85 0.19 0.57
C ARG A 100 -9.15 1.66 0.85
N ARG A 101 -9.35 2.45 -0.20
CA ARG A 101 -9.86 3.82 0.01
C ARG A 101 -11.32 3.77 0.45
N ALA A 102 -11.63 4.56 1.47
CA ALA A 102 -13.02 4.88 1.80
C ALA A 102 -13.69 5.58 0.62
N ARG A 103 -14.94 5.20 0.34
CA ARG A 103 -15.76 5.84 -0.68
C ARG A 103 -17.11 6.18 -0.07
N VAL A 104 -17.47 7.45 -0.10
CA VAL A 104 -18.82 7.91 0.20
C VAL A 104 -19.69 7.66 -1.02
N LEU A 105 -20.84 7.03 -0.82
CA LEU A 105 -21.83 6.74 -1.86
C LEU A 105 -23.06 7.62 -1.71
N SER A 106 -23.53 7.85 -0.48
CA SER A 106 -24.66 8.72 -0.20
C SER A 106 -24.59 9.34 1.19
N LEU A 107 -25.35 10.43 1.36
CA LEU A 107 -25.48 11.18 2.60
C LEU A 107 -26.96 11.37 2.92
N ALA A 108 -27.35 11.26 4.19
CA ALA A 108 -28.70 11.54 4.66
C ALA A 108 -28.70 12.16 6.07
N PRO A 109 -29.44 13.25 6.33
CA PRO A 109 -30.19 14.05 5.35
C PRO A 109 -29.27 14.94 4.49
N LEU A 110 -29.76 15.38 3.32
CA LEU A 110 -29.02 16.31 2.44
C LEU A 110 -29.19 17.78 2.81
N SER A 111 -30.13 18.08 3.71
CA SER A 111 -30.38 19.42 4.25
C SER A 111 -30.84 19.32 5.70
N ALA A 112 -30.47 20.32 6.49
CA ALA A 112 -30.79 20.42 7.91
C ALA A 112 -31.07 21.89 8.25
N PHE A 113 -31.83 22.13 9.33
CA PHE A 113 -32.07 23.49 9.80
C PHE A 113 -30.91 23.98 10.65
N VAL A 114 -30.57 25.26 10.51
CA VAL A 114 -29.57 25.91 11.35
C VAL A 114 -29.97 25.76 12.82
N ALA A 115 -28.98 25.44 13.67
CA ALA A 115 -29.15 25.25 15.10
C ALA A 115 -30.06 24.07 15.52
N THR A 116 -30.31 23.11 14.62
CA THR A 116 -30.94 21.83 14.98
C THR A 116 -29.90 20.71 14.98
N PRO A 117 -29.71 19.97 16.09
CA PRO A 117 -28.85 18.79 16.10
C PRO A 117 -29.34 17.80 15.04
N THR A 118 -28.48 17.46 14.08
CA THR A 118 -28.83 16.58 12.98
C THR A 118 -27.72 15.55 12.79
N ALA A 119 -28.04 14.29 13.05
CA ALA A 119 -27.13 13.20 12.74
C ALA A 119 -27.07 13.02 11.21
N LEU A 120 -25.88 13.18 10.65
CA LEU A 120 -25.57 12.87 9.27
C LEU A 120 -25.14 11.42 9.16
N GLU A 121 -25.93 10.63 8.45
CA GLU A 121 -25.60 9.27 8.06
C GLU A 121 -24.88 9.27 6.70
N VAL A 122 -23.68 8.70 6.69
CA VAL A 122 -22.82 8.53 5.53
C VAL A 122 -22.83 7.05 5.15
N ALA A 123 -23.43 6.70 4.01
CA ALA A 123 -23.34 5.35 3.47
C ALA A 123 -22.22 5.28 2.43
N GLY A 124 -21.46 4.18 2.45
CA GLY A 124 -20.27 4.06 1.63
C GLY A 124 -19.61 2.70 1.72
N ARG A 125 -18.30 2.67 1.51
CA ARG A 125 -17.47 1.46 1.59
C ARG A 125 -16.14 1.77 2.23
N ASN A 126 -15.59 0.78 2.93
CA ASN A 126 -14.25 0.79 3.53
C ASN A 126 -14.03 1.91 4.54
N PHE A 127 -15.06 2.28 5.31
CA PHE A 127 -14.83 3.14 6.46
C PHE A 127 -14.12 2.34 7.57
N VAL A 128 -13.15 2.97 8.22
CA VAL A 128 -12.33 2.35 9.26
C VAL A 128 -12.30 3.22 10.50
N PRO A 129 -12.06 2.65 11.69
CA PRO A 129 -11.87 3.42 12.92
C PRO A 129 -10.80 4.51 12.76
N GLY A 130 -11.02 5.67 13.36
CA GLY A 130 -10.11 6.83 13.27
C GLY A 130 -10.44 7.82 12.15
N MET A 131 -11.41 7.52 11.30
CA MET A 131 -11.98 8.50 10.36
C MET A 131 -12.71 9.64 11.09
N GLN A 132 -12.73 10.82 10.47
CA GLN A 132 -13.39 12.02 10.99
C GLN A 132 -14.30 12.62 9.93
N CYS A 133 -15.41 13.20 10.35
CA CYS A 133 -16.20 14.06 9.48
C CYS A 133 -15.56 15.45 9.41
N LEU A 134 -15.41 15.96 8.18
CA LEU A 134 -14.89 17.29 7.93
C LEU A 134 -15.93 18.09 7.15
N PHE A 135 -16.53 19.08 7.81
CA PHE A 135 -17.51 19.98 7.20
C PHE A 135 -16.83 21.28 6.79
N ASP A 136 -17.10 21.73 5.56
CA ASP A 136 -16.54 22.94 4.93
C ASP A 136 -15.01 23.08 5.03
N GLY A 137 -14.30 21.96 5.15
CA GLY A 137 -12.85 21.93 5.32
C GLY A 137 -12.33 22.44 6.67
N ARG A 138 -13.21 22.79 7.62
CA ARG A 138 -12.83 23.47 8.87
C ARG A 138 -13.32 22.76 10.13
N VAL A 139 -14.54 22.24 10.13
CA VAL A 139 -15.14 21.66 11.32
C VAL A 139 -14.90 20.16 11.32
N ARG A 140 -14.08 19.69 12.28
CA ARG A 140 -13.79 18.26 12.48
C ARG A 140 -14.67 17.71 13.59
N VAL A 141 -15.41 16.66 13.27
CA VAL A 141 -16.29 15.97 14.22
C VAL A 141 -15.89 14.51 14.27
N GLN A 142 -15.82 13.96 15.50
CA GLN A 142 -15.62 12.53 15.69
C GLN A 142 -16.93 11.81 15.38
N PRO A 143 -16.93 10.80 14.52
CA PRO A 143 -18.14 10.04 14.23
C PRO A 143 -18.66 9.34 15.49
N THR A 144 -19.96 9.39 15.70
CA THR A 144 -20.66 8.64 16.76
C THR A 144 -20.66 7.14 16.50
N SER A 145 -20.64 6.73 15.23
CA SER A 145 -20.45 5.33 14.85
C SER A 145 -19.68 5.20 13.55
N VAL A 146 -18.82 4.18 13.48
CA VAL A 146 -18.07 3.82 12.27
C VAL A 146 -18.18 2.32 12.04
N GLY A 147 -18.86 1.94 10.97
CA GLY A 147 -18.89 0.58 10.43
C GLY A 147 -18.39 0.57 8.98
N PRO A 148 -18.10 -0.61 8.39
CA PRO A 148 -17.45 -0.70 7.08
C PRO A 148 -18.24 -0.08 5.92
N GLU A 149 -19.56 0.06 6.06
CA GLU A 149 -20.47 0.61 5.03
C GLU A 149 -21.25 1.85 5.49
N ARG A 150 -21.20 2.18 6.79
CA ARG A 150 -21.96 3.31 7.36
C ARG A 150 -21.12 4.04 8.41
N LEU A 151 -21.21 5.36 8.41
CA LEU A 151 -20.57 6.23 9.38
C LEU A 151 -21.56 7.34 9.77
N THR A 152 -21.67 7.64 11.05
CA THR A 152 -22.59 8.69 11.55
C THR A 152 -21.82 9.80 12.24
N CYS A 153 -22.17 11.05 11.98
CA CYS A 153 -21.61 12.25 12.62
C CYS A 153 -22.71 13.22 13.04
N ASP A 154 -22.53 13.91 14.16
CA ASP A 154 -23.53 14.79 14.77
C ASP A 154 -22.94 16.14 15.27
#